data_AF-K1TWU3-F1
#
_entry.id   AF-K1TWU3-F1
#
_cell.length_a   1.000
_cell.length_b   1.000
_cell.length_c   1.000
_cell.angle_alpha   90.00
_cell.angle_beta   90.00
_cell.angle_gamma   90.00
#
_symmetry.space_group_name_H-M   'P 1'
#
loop_
_entity.id
_entity.type
_entity.pdbx_description
1 polymer ?
#
loop_
_entity_poly.entity_id
_entity_poly.type
_entity_poly.pdbx_seq_one_letter_code
_entity_poly.pdbx_strand_id
1 'polypeptide(L)'
;MTFSIEADSIRSAKPRLERIETDVLNNFKRLGVAAEVLDGKARLAQLHAIFHMDEQAPFQFEWDWLAPSGLSTKDFIAPSGFEFRTGKQFRMGKKYGAVSFVQILAPELNDRMLADFLDMESSLIVNLHIQSVDQVKAIKTVKRKITDLDRSKIEEQKKAVRAGYDMDIIPSDLATYGAEAKKLLQ
;
A
#
# COMPACT_ATOMS: atom_id res chain seq x y z
N MET A 1 -10.00 6.73 -1.02
CA MET A 1 -9.61 5.79 -2.11
C MET A 1 -9.10 6.61 -3.29
N THR A 2 -8.04 6.15 -3.96
CA THR A 2 -7.52 6.81 -5.18
C THR A 2 -7.46 5.75 -6.28
N PHE A 3 -8.03 6.05 -7.45
CA PHE A 3 -7.93 5.19 -8.64
C PHE A 3 -7.48 6.01 -9.84
N SER A 4 -6.87 5.34 -10.80
CA SER A 4 -6.34 5.95 -12.02
C SER A 4 -6.60 5.04 -13.21
N ILE A 5 -6.66 5.62 -14.40
CA ILE A 5 -6.75 4.87 -15.65
C ILE A 5 -5.66 5.33 -16.61
N GLU A 6 -5.26 4.43 -17.51
CA GLU A 6 -4.43 4.75 -18.65
C GLU A 6 -5.31 5.02 -19.87
N ALA A 7 -5.06 6.13 -20.57
CA ALA A 7 -5.81 6.54 -21.76
C ALA A 7 -4.97 7.48 -22.63
N ASP A 8 -5.16 7.40 -23.94
CA ASP A 8 -4.39 8.17 -24.93
C ASP A 8 -4.64 9.68 -24.88
N SER A 9 -5.74 10.12 -24.27
CA SER A 9 -6.09 11.53 -24.17
C SER A 9 -6.97 11.84 -22.96
N ILE A 10 -6.95 13.10 -22.51
CA ILE A 10 -7.85 13.58 -21.45
C ILE A 10 -9.32 13.44 -21.87
N ARG A 11 -9.64 13.64 -23.15
CA ARG A 11 -11.00 13.53 -23.68
C ARG A 11 -11.56 12.11 -23.57
N SER A 12 -10.72 11.08 -23.75
CA SER A 12 -11.11 9.68 -23.57
C SER A 12 -11.03 9.24 -22.10
N ALA A 13 -10.13 9.82 -21.31
CA ALA A 13 -9.96 9.50 -19.90
C ALA A 13 -11.13 9.98 -19.04
N LYS A 14 -11.55 11.24 -19.22
CA LYS A 14 -12.51 11.89 -18.32
C LYS A 14 -13.84 11.14 -18.19
N PRO A 15 -14.54 10.75 -19.28
CA PRO A 15 -15.80 10.01 -19.16
C PRO A 15 -15.63 8.63 -18.51
N ARG A 16 -14.46 8.00 -18.68
CA ARG A 16 -14.16 6.70 -18.04
C ARG A 16 -13.92 6.85 -16.55
N LEU A 17 -13.20 7.89 -16.13
CA LEU A 17 -13.00 8.20 -14.71
C LEU A 17 -14.32 8.53 -14.00
N GLU A 18 -15.17 9.36 -14.61
CA GLU A 18 -16.48 9.71 -14.06
C GLU A 18 -17.39 8.48 -13.88
N ARG A 19 -17.33 7.52 -14.81
CA ARG A 19 -18.04 6.25 -14.68
C ARG A 19 -17.53 5.43 -13.49
N ILE A 20 -16.20 5.26 -13.37
CA ILE A 20 -15.60 4.53 -12.26
C ILE A 20 -15.92 5.20 -10.93
N GLU A 21 -15.86 6.53 -10.87
CA GLU A 21 -16.25 7.31 -9.68
C GLU A 21 -17.69 7.00 -9.26
N THR A 22 -18.62 7.06 -10.20
CA THR A 22 -20.04 6.75 -9.95
C THR A 22 -20.22 5.32 -9.43
N ASP A 23 -19.55 4.35 -10.05
CA ASP A 23 -19.61 2.95 -9.65
C ASP A 23 -19.04 2.74 -8.23
N VAL A 24 -17.92 3.38 -7.91
CA VAL A 24 -17.29 3.33 -6.58
C VAL A 24 -18.21 3.94 -5.52
N LEU A 25 -18.78 5.12 -5.77
CA LEU A 25 -19.71 5.77 -4.84
C LEU A 25 -20.97 4.92 -4.61
N ASN A 26 -21.51 4.32 -5.68
CA ASN A 26 -22.66 3.42 -5.57
C ASN A 26 -22.34 2.17 -4.74
N ASN A 27 -21.14 1.61 -4.87
CA ASN A 27 -20.71 0.47 -4.06
C ASN A 27 -20.61 0.85 -2.58
N PHE A 28 -20.00 1.99 -2.24
CA PHE A 28 -19.98 2.47 -0.85
C PHE A 28 -21.39 2.70 -0.29
N LYS A 29 -22.29 3.31 -1.08
CA LYS A 29 -23.68 3.52 -0.69
C LYS A 29 -24.41 2.21 -0.41
N ARG A 30 -24.18 1.16 -1.21
CA ARG A 30 -24.74 -0.19 -0.98
C ARG A 30 -24.22 -0.83 0.31
N LEU A 31 -22.99 -0.51 0.70
CA LEU A 31 -22.40 -0.93 1.98
C LEU A 31 -22.86 -0.07 3.17
N GLY A 32 -23.73 0.92 2.96
CA GLY A 32 -24.19 1.84 4.01
C GLY A 32 -23.14 2.89 4.41
N VAL A 33 -22.07 3.04 3.63
CA VAL A 33 -20.98 3.98 3.90
C VAL A 33 -21.23 5.29 3.14
N ALA A 34 -21.13 6.42 3.85
CA ALA A 34 -21.08 7.72 3.22
C ALA A 34 -19.69 7.94 2.59
N ALA A 35 -19.67 8.27 1.31
CA ALA A 35 -18.45 8.57 0.57
C ALA A 35 -18.63 9.87 -0.21
N GLU A 36 -17.56 10.67 -0.26
CA GLU A 36 -17.51 11.93 -1.00
C GLU A 36 -16.31 11.96 -1.93
N VAL A 37 -16.43 12.74 -3.01
CA VAL A 37 -15.34 12.95 -3.96
C VAL A 37 -14.46 14.07 -3.45
N LEU A 38 -13.15 13.81 -3.37
CA LEU A 38 -12.18 14.80 -2.90
C LEU A 38 -11.41 15.37 -4.08
N ASP A 39 -11.52 16.69 -4.28
CA ASP A 39 -10.67 17.43 -5.20
C ASP A 39 -9.25 17.61 -4.64
N GLY A 40 -8.38 18.30 -5.38
CA GLY A 40 -7.00 18.53 -4.95
C GLY A 40 -6.88 19.25 -3.60
N LYS A 41 -7.74 20.23 -3.33
CA LYS A 41 -7.71 21.03 -2.11
C LYS A 41 -8.28 20.25 -0.93
N ALA A 42 -9.39 19.54 -1.12
CA ALA A 42 -9.98 18.67 -0.12
C ALA A 42 -9.03 17.54 0.28
N ARG A 43 -8.26 16.99 -0.67
CA ARG A 43 -7.19 16.02 -0.37
C ARG A 43 -6.09 16.61 0.49
N LEU A 44 -5.66 17.86 0.23
CA LEU A 44 -4.70 18.55 1.08
C LEU A 44 -5.26 18.81 2.48
N ALA A 45 -6.54 19.20 2.58
CA ALA A 45 -7.23 19.38 3.86
C ALA A 45 -7.24 18.07 4.68
N GLN A 46 -7.53 16.93 4.04
CA GLN A 46 -7.50 15.62 4.69
C GLN A 46 -6.10 15.26 5.20
N LEU A 47 -5.06 15.52 4.41
CA LEU A 47 -3.67 15.30 4.83
C LEU A 47 -3.25 16.24 5.96
N HIS A 48 -3.65 17.51 5.89
CA HIS A 48 -3.41 18.48 6.96
C HIS A 48 -4.05 18.00 8.28
N ALA A 49 -5.31 17.52 8.25
CA ALA A 49 -6.01 17.00 9.42
C ALA A 49 -5.29 15.79 10.05
N ILE A 50 -4.70 14.91 9.22
CA ILE A 50 -3.86 13.80 9.68
C ILE A 50 -2.60 14.30 10.40
N PHE A 51 -1.96 15.35 9.89
CA PHE A 51 -0.73 15.89 10.49
C PHE A 51 -0.97 16.78 11.72
N HIS A 52 -2.19 17.32 11.88
CA HIS A 52 -2.55 18.27 12.93
C HIS A 52 -3.68 17.74 13.84
N MET A 53 -3.67 16.45 14.18
CA MET A 53 -4.72 15.82 15.03
C MET A 53 -4.89 16.48 16.42
N ASP A 54 -3.86 17.18 16.90
CA ASP A 54 -3.82 17.77 18.26
C ASP A 54 -3.99 19.27 18.28
N GLU A 55 -4.02 19.89 17.10
CA GLU A 55 -4.01 21.33 16.95
C GLU A 55 -5.29 21.75 16.25
N GLN A 56 -5.97 22.76 16.81
CA GLN A 56 -7.07 23.43 16.12
C GLN A 56 -6.53 24.44 15.10
N ALA A 57 -5.55 24.00 14.28
CA ALA A 57 -5.03 24.80 13.19
C ALA A 57 -5.99 24.69 12.00
N PRO A 58 -6.65 25.77 11.57
CA PRO A 58 -7.49 25.72 10.38
C PRO A 58 -6.60 25.51 9.14
N PHE A 59 -7.01 24.61 8.25
CA PHE A 59 -6.33 24.44 6.97
C PHE A 59 -6.57 25.68 6.09
N GLN A 60 -5.49 26.38 5.73
CA GLN A 60 -5.54 27.55 4.85
C GLN A 60 -4.66 27.31 3.63
N PHE A 61 -5.29 27.32 2.45
CA PHE A 61 -4.60 27.06 1.19
C PHE A 61 -5.40 27.59 0.00
N GLU A 62 -4.72 28.27 -0.91
CA GLU A 62 -5.21 28.55 -2.27
C GLU A 62 -4.11 28.29 -3.29
N TRP A 63 -4.51 27.80 -4.46
CA TRP A 63 -3.58 27.48 -5.55
C TRP A 63 -2.78 28.70 -6.02
N ASP A 64 -3.40 29.88 -6.01
CA ASP A 64 -2.80 31.14 -6.46
C ASP A 64 -1.64 31.61 -5.58
N TRP A 65 -1.49 31.05 -4.36
CA TRP A 65 -0.41 31.41 -3.45
C TRP A 65 0.91 30.71 -3.79
N LEU A 66 0.88 29.60 -4.53
CA LEU A 66 2.07 28.77 -4.79
C LEU A 66 3.14 29.54 -5.58
N ALA A 67 2.79 30.05 -6.76
CA ALA A 67 3.76 30.69 -7.64
C ALA A 67 4.40 31.97 -7.04
N PRO A 68 3.65 32.88 -6.39
CA PRO A 68 4.24 34.09 -5.80
C PRO A 68 5.08 33.82 -4.55
N SER A 69 4.73 32.83 -3.74
CA SER A 69 5.43 32.53 -2.48
C SER A 69 6.67 31.65 -2.67
N GLY A 70 6.76 30.92 -3.80
CA GLY A 70 7.78 29.88 -4.00
C GLY A 70 7.55 28.63 -3.15
N LEU A 71 6.42 28.55 -2.44
CA LEU A 71 6.05 27.40 -1.62
C LEU A 71 5.43 26.30 -2.46
N SER A 72 5.50 25.08 -1.94
CA SER A 72 4.84 23.90 -2.47
C SER A 72 3.61 23.54 -1.65
N THR A 73 2.75 22.66 -2.18
CA THR A 73 1.58 22.15 -1.44
C THR A 73 1.95 21.43 -0.14
N LYS A 74 3.18 20.90 -0.04
CA LYS A 74 3.66 20.22 1.17
C LYS A 74 3.84 21.17 2.34
N ASP A 75 4.24 22.41 2.06
CA ASP A 75 4.50 23.43 3.09
C ASP A 75 3.22 23.85 3.82
N PHE A 76 2.05 23.70 3.18
CA PHE A 76 0.74 24.02 3.75
C PHE A 76 0.09 22.87 4.52
N ILE A 77 0.66 21.66 4.47
CA ILE A 77 0.13 20.48 5.19
C ILE A 77 1.11 19.92 6.21
N ALA A 78 2.39 20.31 6.15
CA ALA A 78 3.42 19.81 7.03
C ALA A 78 3.15 20.23 8.49
N PRO A 79 3.33 19.33 9.47
CA PRO A 79 3.30 19.71 10.87
C PRO A 79 4.54 20.53 11.23
N SER A 80 4.56 21.10 12.43
CA SER A 80 5.70 21.90 12.92
C SER A 80 7.03 21.12 12.92
N GLY A 81 6.96 19.79 13.02
CA GLY A 81 8.12 18.92 12.86
C GLY A 81 7.86 17.47 13.27
N PHE A 82 8.81 16.60 12.91
CA PHE A 82 8.87 15.20 13.33
C PHE A 82 10.14 14.95 14.15
N GLU A 83 10.02 14.14 15.19
CA GLU A 83 11.16 13.67 15.98
C GLU A 83 11.25 12.14 15.96
N PHE A 84 12.42 11.62 15.61
CA PHE A 84 12.68 10.18 15.49
C PHE A 84 13.77 9.77 16.48
N ARG A 85 13.39 9.35 17.69
CA ARG A 85 14.37 9.01 18.76
C ARG A 85 14.80 7.54 18.77
N THR A 86 13.86 6.63 18.51
CA THR A 86 14.02 5.19 18.74
C THR A 86 14.04 4.37 17.45
N GLY A 87 13.90 5.02 16.30
CA GLY A 87 13.81 4.39 14.97
C GLY A 87 12.50 3.64 14.69
N LYS A 88 11.79 3.16 15.73
CA LYS A 88 10.50 2.46 15.61
C LYS A 88 9.29 3.37 15.81
N GLN A 89 9.50 4.51 16.47
CA GLN A 89 8.46 5.48 16.79
C GLN A 89 8.90 6.87 16.35
N PHE A 90 7.91 7.69 16.02
CA PHE A 90 8.08 9.10 15.76
C PHE A 90 7.18 9.92 16.68
N ARG A 91 7.57 11.15 16.96
CA ARG A 91 6.72 12.15 17.60
C ARG A 91 6.35 13.22 16.59
N MET A 92 5.07 13.58 16.57
CA MET A 92 4.51 14.65 15.75
C MET A 92 3.65 15.52 16.67
N GLY A 93 4.12 16.74 16.95
CA GLY A 93 3.54 17.57 18.01
C GLY A 93 3.58 16.87 19.37
N LYS A 94 2.40 16.61 19.94
CA LYS A 94 2.24 15.89 21.21
C LYS A 94 1.89 14.40 21.03
N LYS A 95 1.70 13.91 19.80
CA LYS A 95 1.42 12.49 19.53
C LYS A 95 2.68 11.69 19.29
N TYR A 96 2.63 10.46 19.80
CA TYR A 96 3.57 9.40 19.46
C TYR A 96 2.88 8.47 18.47
N GLY A 97 3.57 8.16 17.38
CA GLY A 97 3.11 7.24 16.35
C GLY A 97 4.17 6.19 16.03
N ALA A 98 3.72 5.09 15.43
CA ALA A 98 4.58 4.10 14.81
C ALA A 98 4.02 3.81 13.41
N VAL A 99 4.90 3.47 12.47
CA VAL A 99 4.51 3.08 11.12
C VAL A 99 4.85 1.61 10.93
N SER A 100 3.86 0.84 10.49
CA SER A 100 4.04 -0.55 10.07
C SER A 100 3.71 -0.67 8.59
N PHE A 101 4.49 -1.50 7.90
CA PHE A 101 4.32 -1.77 6.48
C PHE A 101 4.23 -3.28 6.26
N VAL A 102 3.21 -3.69 5.51
CA VAL A 102 2.99 -5.08 5.15
C VAL A 102 2.72 -5.16 3.65
N GLN A 103 3.45 -6.00 2.94
CA GLN A 103 3.25 -6.29 1.52
C GLN A 103 2.87 -7.75 1.36
N ILE A 104 1.68 -7.99 0.81
CA ILE A 104 1.14 -9.33 0.60
C ILE A 104 0.88 -9.51 -0.89
N LEU A 105 1.34 -10.63 -1.44
CA LEU A 105 0.88 -11.14 -2.73
C LEU A 105 -0.08 -12.28 -2.44
N ALA A 106 -1.37 -12.03 -2.58
CA ALA A 106 -2.41 -13.03 -2.36
C ALA A 106 -3.37 -13.06 -3.56
N PRO A 107 -3.93 -14.24 -3.90
CA PRO A 107 -4.95 -14.35 -4.93
C PRO A 107 -6.24 -13.61 -4.54
N GLU A 108 -6.54 -13.55 -3.24
CA GLU A 108 -7.70 -12.87 -2.68
C GLU A 108 -7.31 -12.09 -1.43
N LEU A 109 -7.99 -10.96 -1.20
CA LEU A 109 -7.83 -10.17 0.02
C LEU A 109 -9.03 -10.41 0.92
N ASN A 110 -8.81 -11.07 2.06
CA ASN A 110 -9.82 -11.28 3.08
C ASN A 110 -10.07 -9.96 3.86
N ASP A 111 -11.33 -9.65 4.16
CA ASP A 111 -11.77 -8.45 4.89
C ASP A 111 -11.50 -8.53 6.40
N ARG A 112 -11.23 -9.72 6.94
CA ARG A 112 -10.94 -9.92 8.37
C ARG A 112 -9.81 -9.04 8.90
N MET A 113 -8.73 -8.85 8.13
CA MET A 113 -7.65 -7.95 8.55
C MET A 113 -8.13 -6.50 8.73
N LEU A 114 -9.01 -6.03 7.84
CA LEU A 114 -9.57 -4.68 7.95
C LEU A 114 -10.52 -4.59 9.14
N ALA A 115 -11.33 -5.62 9.39
CA ALA A 115 -12.19 -5.69 10.56
C ALA A 115 -11.37 -5.63 11.86
N ASP A 116 -10.28 -6.40 11.94
CA ASP A 116 -9.38 -6.40 13.10
C ASP A 116 -8.73 -5.01 13.31
N PHE A 117 -8.39 -4.28 12.25
CA PHE A 117 -7.91 -2.89 12.36
C PHE A 117 -8.98 -1.92 12.83
N LEU A 118 -10.24 -2.12 12.43
CA LEU A 118 -11.35 -1.25 12.83
C LEU A 118 -11.79 -1.48 14.28
N ASP A 119 -11.58 -2.68 14.83
CA ASP A 119 -11.93 -3.04 16.22
C ASP A 119 -10.90 -2.53 17.25
N MET A 120 -9.75 -2.02 16.80
CA MET A 120 -8.73 -1.48 17.69
C MET A 120 -9.21 -0.17 18.34
N GLU A 121 -9.14 -0.10 19.68
CA GLU A 121 -9.44 1.12 20.47
C GLU A 121 -8.30 2.18 20.38
N SER A 122 -7.86 2.52 19.18
CA SER A 122 -6.79 3.49 18.94
C SER A 122 -7.02 4.28 17.65
N SER A 123 -6.47 5.50 17.58
CA SER A 123 -6.49 6.28 16.34
C SER A 123 -5.56 5.65 15.31
N LEU A 124 -6.15 5.14 14.22
CA LEU A 124 -5.43 4.44 13.16
C LEU A 124 -5.60 5.14 11.82
N ILE A 125 -4.50 5.19 11.07
CA ILE A 125 -4.50 5.60 9.68
C ILE A 125 -4.06 4.40 8.87
N VAL A 126 -5.01 3.80 8.15
CA VAL A 126 -4.75 2.65 7.29
C VAL A 126 -4.63 3.14 5.86
N ASN A 127 -3.48 2.89 5.24
CA ASN A 127 -3.28 3.11 3.82
C ASN A 127 -3.19 1.77 3.10
N LEU A 128 -4.12 1.51 2.18
CA LEU A 128 -4.19 0.28 1.42
C LEU A 128 -3.92 0.58 -0.07
N HIS A 129 -2.82 0.03 -0.57
CA HIS A 129 -2.46 0.08 -1.98
C HIS A 129 -2.73 -1.28 -2.62
N ILE A 130 -3.81 -1.37 -3.40
CA ILE A 130 -4.17 -2.60 -4.12
C ILE A 130 -3.80 -2.41 -5.59
N GLN A 131 -2.97 -3.31 -6.10
CA GLN A 131 -2.67 -3.38 -7.53
C GLN A 131 -3.14 -4.74 -8.05
N SER A 132 -4.16 -4.72 -8.91
CA SER A 132 -4.54 -5.91 -9.66
C SER A 132 -3.41 -6.27 -10.62
N VAL A 133 -2.85 -7.46 -10.46
CA VAL A 133 -1.88 -8.01 -11.42
C VAL A 133 -2.65 -8.79 -12.47
N ASP A 134 -2.37 -8.55 -13.75
CA ASP A 134 -2.86 -9.37 -14.84
C ASP A 134 -2.54 -10.85 -14.56
N GLN A 135 -3.53 -11.73 -14.64
CA GLN A 135 -3.39 -13.13 -14.24
C GLN A 135 -2.26 -13.85 -14.99
N VAL A 136 -2.03 -13.52 -16.28
CA VAL A 136 -0.94 -14.08 -17.08
C VAL A 136 0.41 -13.57 -16.59
N LYS A 137 0.53 -12.28 -16.28
CA LYS A 137 1.74 -11.69 -15.69
C LYS A 137 2.01 -12.24 -14.28
N ALA A 138 0.97 -12.44 -13.47
CA ALA A 138 1.06 -13.04 -12.14
C ALA A 138 1.58 -14.48 -12.22
N ILE A 139 0.96 -15.32 -13.04
CA ILE A 139 1.40 -16.70 -13.28
C ILE A 139 2.85 -16.73 -13.77
N LYS A 140 3.23 -15.85 -14.70
CA LYS A 140 4.62 -15.77 -15.18
C LYS A 140 5.60 -15.41 -14.07
N THR A 141 5.23 -14.49 -13.18
CA THR A 141 6.05 -14.06 -12.04
C THR A 141 6.21 -15.18 -11.01
N VAL A 142 5.12 -15.89 -10.71
CA VAL A 142 5.15 -17.04 -9.79
C VAL A 142 5.96 -18.19 -10.39
N LYS A 143 5.76 -18.52 -11.67
CA LYS A 143 6.58 -19.52 -12.38
C LYS A 143 8.07 -19.17 -12.36
N ARG A 144 8.41 -17.90 -12.59
CA ARG A 144 9.81 -17.44 -12.50
C ARG A 144 10.37 -17.61 -11.09
N LYS A 145 9.63 -17.22 -10.04
CA LYS A 145 10.04 -17.45 -8.64
C LYS A 145 10.26 -18.94 -8.33
N ILE A 146 9.39 -19.83 -8.84
CA ILE A 146 9.57 -21.28 -8.71
C ILE A 146 10.86 -21.73 -9.40
N THR A 147 11.11 -21.29 -10.64
CA THR A 147 12.35 -21.63 -11.35
C THR A 147 13.60 -21.12 -10.63
N ASP A 148 13.54 -19.92 -10.07
CA ASP A 148 14.65 -19.35 -9.29
C ASP A 148 14.90 -20.17 -8.01
N LEU A 149 13.84 -20.60 -7.30
CA LEU A 149 13.93 -21.50 -6.15
C LEU A 149 14.49 -22.87 -6.51
N ASP A 150 14.04 -23.48 -7.62
CA ASP A 150 14.55 -24.76 -8.11
C ASP A 150 16.04 -24.66 -8.46
N ARG A 151 16.47 -23.53 -9.04
CA ARG A 151 17.89 -23.26 -9.32
C ARG A 151 18.70 -23.17 -8.02
N SER A 152 18.23 -22.41 -7.03
CA SER A 152 18.89 -22.32 -5.71
C SER A 152 18.98 -23.68 -5.02
N LYS A 153 17.94 -24.50 -5.13
CA LYS A 153 17.93 -25.89 -4.61
C LYS A 153 19.00 -26.75 -5.29
N ILE A 154 19.12 -26.67 -6.62
CA ILE A 154 20.15 -27.42 -7.38
C ILE A 154 21.56 -26.94 -7.00
N GLU A 155 21.77 -25.63 -6.83
CA GLU A 155 23.07 -25.08 -6.43
C GLU A 155 23.50 -25.54 -5.03
N GLU A 156 22.58 -25.54 -4.05
CA GLU A 156 22.86 -26.08 -2.71
C GLU A 156 23.10 -27.59 -2.75
N GLN A 157 22.33 -28.36 -3.51
CA GLN A 157 22.57 -29.80 -3.67
C GLN A 157 23.95 -30.09 -4.30
N LYS A 158 24.38 -29.32 -5.31
CA LYS A 158 25.73 -29.44 -5.90
C LYS A 158 26.82 -29.13 -4.89
N LYS A 159 26.59 -28.16 -4.00
CA LYS A 159 27.53 -27.79 -2.93
C LYS A 159 27.60 -28.88 -1.86
N ALA A 160 26.47 -29.47 -1.47
CA ALA A 160 26.40 -30.59 -0.54
C ALA A 160 27.17 -31.82 -1.05
N VAL A 161 27.00 -32.19 -2.34
CA VAL A 161 27.75 -33.27 -2.98
C VAL A 161 29.26 -33.02 -2.95
N ARG A 162 29.70 -31.79 -3.22
CA ARG A 162 31.13 -31.42 -3.16
C ARG A 162 31.70 -31.45 -1.73
N ALA A 163 30.86 -31.16 -0.74
CA ALA A 163 31.25 -31.11 0.66
C ALA A 163 31.05 -32.44 1.41
N GLY A 164 30.48 -33.47 0.75
CA GLY A 164 30.27 -34.80 1.33
C GLY A 164 29.10 -34.90 2.32
N TYR A 165 28.16 -33.94 2.31
CA TYR A 165 26.94 -33.98 3.11
C TYR A 165 25.78 -34.65 2.35
N ASP A 166 24.78 -35.11 3.10
CA ASP A 166 23.55 -35.71 2.57
C ASP A 166 22.76 -34.69 1.72
N MET A 167 22.39 -35.10 0.51
CA MET A 167 21.69 -34.29 -0.49
C MET A 167 20.23 -33.97 -0.10
N ASP A 168 19.68 -34.73 0.85
CA ASP A 168 18.32 -34.57 1.33
C ASP A 168 18.18 -33.49 2.42
N ILE A 169 19.31 -32.98 2.95
CA ILE A 169 19.32 -31.83 3.86
C ILE A 169 19.18 -30.54 3.05
N ILE A 170 17.96 -30.29 2.58
CA ILE A 170 17.57 -29.01 1.99
C ILE A 170 17.17 -28.09 3.15
N PRO A 171 17.63 -26.83 3.21
CA PRO A 171 17.18 -25.88 4.23
C PRO A 171 15.66 -25.85 4.26
N SER A 172 15.06 -26.00 5.45
CA SER A 172 13.60 -26.08 5.63
C SER A 172 12.86 -24.93 4.96
N ASP A 173 13.50 -23.77 4.90
CA ASP A 173 12.99 -22.56 4.29
C ASP A 173 12.76 -22.74 2.77
N LEU A 174 13.71 -23.34 2.05
CA LEU A 174 13.61 -23.60 0.61
C LEU A 174 12.48 -24.59 0.26
N ALA A 175 12.25 -25.59 1.12
CA ALA A 175 11.17 -26.55 0.94
C ALA A 175 9.79 -25.90 1.16
N THR A 176 9.67 -25.07 2.20
CA THR A 176 8.44 -24.33 2.54
C THR A 176 8.08 -23.30 1.46
N TYR A 177 9.04 -22.48 1.01
CA TYR A 177 8.80 -21.48 -0.04
C TYR A 177 8.38 -22.10 -1.38
N GLY A 178 8.92 -23.27 -1.74
CA GLY A 178 8.53 -23.99 -2.96
C GLY A 178 7.10 -24.53 -2.91
N ALA A 179 6.67 -25.03 -1.75
CA ALA A 179 5.31 -25.52 -1.55
C ALA A 179 4.29 -24.37 -1.55
N GLU A 180 4.59 -23.25 -0.91
CA GLU A 180 3.74 -22.06 -0.89
C GLU A 180 3.63 -21.40 -2.27
N ALA A 181 4.73 -21.29 -3.01
CA ALA A 181 4.70 -20.74 -4.37
C ALA A 181 3.83 -21.57 -5.34
N LYS A 182 3.77 -22.90 -5.15
CA LYS A 182 2.86 -23.77 -5.92
C LYS A 182 1.40 -23.60 -5.52
N LYS A 183 1.11 -23.35 -4.23
CA LYS A 183 -0.26 -23.03 -3.77
C LYS A 183 -0.78 -21.72 -4.36
N LEU A 184 0.08 -20.75 -4.66
CA LEU A 184 -0.32 -19.50 -5.33
C LEU A 184 -0.70 -19.67 -6.82
N LEU A 185 -0.49 -20.85 -7.42
CA LEU A 185 -0.89 -21.16 -8.79
C LEU A 185 -2.19 -21.97 -8.91
N GLN A 186 -2.69 -22.52 -7.80
CA GLN A 186 -3.96 -23.24 -7.73
C GLN A 186 -5.09 -22.26 -7.41
#